data_AF-A0A7S0VLL9-F1
#
_entry.id   AF-A0A7S0VLL9-F1
#
_cell.length_a   1.000
_cell.length_b   1.000
_cell.length_c   1.000
_cell.angle_alpha   90.00
_cell.angle_beta   90.00
_cell.angle_gamma   90.00
#
_symmetry.space_group_name_H-M   'P 1'
#
loop_
_entity.id
_entity.type
_entity.pdbx_description
1 polymer ?
#
loop_
_entity_poly.entity_id
_entity_poly.type
_entity_poly.pdbx_seq_one_letter_code
_entity_poly.pdbx_strand_id
1 'polypeptide(L)'
;GGDTISFADINAMVDGLRTGEKTLLEDCLVSGRQIVMTNVTEEIDPILDNLIAKTLTSTGKRFTVHLGGRDVEFTPGFRLVLSTHLPNPQISPFVASQTSLVDFTVSLKGLEHQLLNLVVSIDKSKVHKQKVQVDAVVDQHRNVIEELNNSLLVRLSGE
;
A
#
# COMPACT_ATOMS: atom_id res chain seq x y z
N GLY A 1 -9.82 -0.89 -10.49
CA GLY A 1 -10.22 -0.77 -9.08
C GLY A 1 -8.97 -0.81 -8.24
N GLY A 2 -8.44 0.35 -7.86
CA GLY A 2 -7.35 0.42 -6.90
C GLY A 2 -7.97 0.51 -5.52
N ASP A 3 -7.76 -0.51 -4.69
CA ASP A 3 -8.01 -0.42 -3.25
C ASP A 3 -7.15 0.73 -2.71
N THR A 4 -7.75 1.91 -2.60
CA THR A 4 -7.10 3.07 -2.02
C THR A 4 -7.04 2.82 -0.53
N ILE A 5 -5.85 2.55 -0.01
CA ILE A 5 -5.60 2.37 1.42
C ILE A 5 -5.86 3.73 2.08
N SER A 6 -6.99 3.89 2.77
CA SER A 6 -7.25 5.09 3.54
C SER A 6 -6.38 5.05 4.81
N PHE A 7 -5.84 6.20 5.21
CA PHE A 7 -5.14 6.32 6.49
C PHE A 7 -6.07 5.98 7.68
N ALA A 8 -7.39 6.11 7.51
CA ALA A 8 -8.38 5.70 8.50
C ALA A 8 -8.47 4.17 8.68
N ASP A 9 -8.03 3.39 7.69
CA ASP A 9 -8.07 1.93 7.76
C ASP A 9 -6.88 1.37 8.53
N ILE A 10 -5.85 2.18 8.83
CA ILE A 10 -4.63 1.73 9.52
C ILE A 10 -4.97 1.47 10.99
N ASN A 11 -4.99 0.18 11.38
CA ASN A 11 -5.33 -0.21 12.74
C ASN A 11 -4.20 0.14 13.72
N ALA A 12 -2.96 0.05 13.28
CA ALA A 12 -1.79 0.41 14.08
C ALA A 12 -0.58 0.73 13.21
N MET A 13 0.23 1.66 13.69
CA MET A 13 1.57 1.96 13.17
C MET A 13 2.58 1.71 14.29
N VAL A 14 3.52 0.79 14.07
CA VAL A 14 4.50 0.33 15.06
C VAL A 14 5.93 0.60 14.59
N ASP A 15 6.86 0.76 15.53
CA ASP A 15 8.28 1.04 15.26
C ASP A 15 9.12 -0.19 15.64
N GLY A 16 9.24 -1.09 14.67
CA GLY A 16 9.89 -2.39 14.83
C GLY A 16 8.98 -3.49 15.38
N LEU A 17 9.61 -4.52 15.95
CA LEU A 17 8.96 -5.74 16.46
C LEU A 17 9.42 -6.06 17.89
N ARG A 18 9.09 -5.17 18.82
CA ARG A 18 9.29 -5.33 20.26
C ARG A 18 8.23 -6.29 20.83
N THR A 19 8.45 -6.76 22.05
CA THR A 19 7.56 -7.74 22.71
C THR A 19 6.10 -7.33 22.75
N GLY A 20 5.78 -6.04 22.94
CA GLY A 20 4.40 -5.55 22.92
C GLY A 20 3.79 -5.45 21.52
N GLU A 21 4.60 -5.29 20.49
CA GLU A 21 4.16 -5.16 19.09
C GLU A 21 3.83 -6.54 18.50
N LYS A 22 4.41 -7.63 19.03
CA LYS A 22 4.07 -9.01 18.65
C LYS A 22 2.62 -9.35 18.98
N THR A 23 2.15 -9.00 20.18
CA THR A 23 0.74 -9.21 20.57
C THR A 23 -0.21 -8.42 19.67
N LEU A 24 0.16 -7.18 19.33
CA LEU A 24 -0.65 -6.35 18.45
C LEU A 24 -0.69 -6.86 17.00
N LEU A 25 0.41 -7.45 16.52
CA LEU A 25 0.44 -8.17 15.24
C LEU A 25 -0.49 -9.38 15.26
N GLU A 26 -0.45 -10.19 16.33
CA GLU A 26 -1.35 -11.34 16.52
C GLU A 26 -2.82 -10.89 16.49
N ASP A 27 -3.17 -9.81 17.21
CA ASP A 27 -4.53 -9.25 17.21
C ASP A 27 -4.96 -8.75 15.82
N CYS A 28 -4.05 -8.16 15.04
CA CYS A 28 -4.32 -7.71 13.67
C CYS A 28 -4.55 -8.90 12.73
N LEU A 29 -3.81 -10.00 12.89
CA LEU A 29 -3.98 -11.22 12.10
C LEU A 29 -5.35 -11.86 12.34
N VAL A 30 -5.77 -11.94 13.61
CA VAL A 30 -7.08 -12.50 13.99
C VAL A 30 -8.22 -11.58 13.53
N SER A 31 -8.05 -10.27 13.66
CA SER A 31 -9.08 -9.30 13.25
C SER A 31 -9.13 -9.02 11.75
N GLY A 32 -8.15 -9.50 10.98
CA GLY A 32 -8.05 -9.25 9.54
C GLY A 32 -7.76 -7.79 9.18
N ARG A 33 -7.17 -7.03 10.11
CA ARG A 33 -6.91 -5.60 9.96
C ARG A 33 -5.51 -5.33 9.45
N GLN A 34 -5.28 -4.14 8.88
CA GLN A 34 -3.95 -3.79 8.39
C GLN A 34 -3.05 -3.22 9.49
N ILE A 35 -1.75 -3.53 9.40
CA ILE A 35 -0.71 -3.02 10.27
C ILE A 35 0.44 -2.46 9.44
N VAL A 36 0.95 -1.30 9.85
CA VAL A 36 2.11 -0.66 9.23
C VAL A 36 3.29 -0.75 10.20
N MET A 37 4.36 -1.41 9.78
CA MET A 37 5.62 -1.41 10.51
C MET A 37 6.54 -0.37 9.89
N THR A 38 6.92 0.61 10.69
CA THR A 38 7.83 1.69 10.30
C THR A 38 9.25 1.38 10.75
N ASN A 39 10.22 2.05 10.13
CA ASN A 39 11.63 1.99 10.48
C ASN A 39 12.21 0.56 10.44
N VAL A 40 11.75 -0.24 9.49
CA VAL A 40 12.26 -1.59 9.28
C VAL A 40 13.71 -1.50 8.81
N THR A 41 14.59 -2.22 9.49
CA THR A 41 16.02 -2.34 9.16
C THR A 41 16.25 -3.34 8.02
N GLU A 42 17.49 -3.42 7.52
CA GLU A 42 17.86 -4.38 6.47
C GLU A 42 17.70 -5.84 6.94
N GLU A 43 17.94 -6.08 8.23
CA GLU A 43 17.62 -7.35 8.89
C GLU A 43 16.17 -7.33 9.37
N ILE A 44 15.33 -8.14 8.73
CA ILE A 44 13.94 -8.37 9.15
C ILE A 44 13.95 -9.54 10.15
N ASP A 45 13.16 -9.40 11.24
CA ASP A 45 13.02 -10.47 12.23
C ASP A 45 12.44 -11.74 11.55
N PRO A 46 13.11 -12.92 11.66
CA PRO A 46 12.67 -14.17 11.04
C PRO A 46 11.25 -14.59 11.41
N ILE A 47 10.68 -14.08 12.51
CA ILE A 47 9.28 -14.39 12.84
C ILE A 47 8.31 -13.85 11.78
N LEU A 48 8.71 -12.84 10.99
CA LEU A 48 7.92 -12.31 9.89
C LEU A 48 8.09 -13.10 8.59
N ASP A 49 9.04 -14.04 8.49
CA ASP A 49 9.31 -14.78 7.25
C ASP A 49 8.08 -15.55 6.76
N ASN A 50 7.35 -16.20 7.67
CA ASN A 50 6.13 -16.93 7.32
C ASN A 50 5.00 -16.00 6.84
N LEU A 51 4.94 -14.77 7.37
CA LEU A 51 3.99 -13.75 6.92
C LEU A 51 4.37 -13.20 5.55
N ILE A 52 5.66 -12.91 5.35
CA ILE A 52 6.20 -12.40 4.09
C ILE A 52 6.03 -13.44 2.98
N ALA A 53 6.38 -14.70 3.25
CA ALA A 53 6.21 -15.82 2.33
C ALA A 53 4.75 -16.28 2.17
N LYS A 54 3.80 -15.69 2.92
CA LYS A 54 2.39 -16.09 2.95
C LYS A 54 2.20 -17.60 3.15
N THR A 55 3.03 -18.18 4.01
CA THR A 55 2.99 -19.62 4.31
C THR A 55 1.88 -19.89 5.32
N LEU A 56 0.68 -20.12 4.80
CA LEU A 56 -0.54 -20.37 5.60
C LEU A 56 -0.84 -21.87 5.65
N THR A 57 -1.19 -22.36 6.83
CA THR A 57 -1.72 -23.72 7.03
C THR A 57 -3.24 -23.66 7.07
N SER A 58 -3.91 -24.48 6.26
CA SER A 58 -5.37 -24.58 6.29
C SER A 58 -5.79 -25.73 7.21
N THR A 59 -6.48 -25.38 8.30
CA THR A 59 -7.11 -26.36 9.20
C THR A 59 -8.62 -26.25 9.05
N GLY A 60 -9.20 -27.07 8.17
CA GLY A 60 -10.64 -27.07 7.89
C GLY A 60 -11.07 -25.80 7.13
N LYS A 61 -11.83 -24.91 7.81
CA LYS A 61 -12.29 -23.62 7.25
C LYS A 61 -11.46 -22.42 7.74
N ARG A 62 -10.46 -22.65 8.59
CA ARG A 62 -9.62 -21.59 9.18
C ARG A 62 -8.22 -21.65 8.60
N PHE A 63 -7.62 -20.49 8.40
CA PHE A 63 -6.21 -20.35 8.06
C PHE A 63 -5.43 -20.05 9.33
N THR A 64 -4.25 -20.63 9.47
CA THR A 64 -3.31 -20.35 10.56
C THR A 64 -1.94 -20.05 9.97
N VAL A 65 -1.19 -19.16 10.63
CA VAL A 65 0.20 -18.85 10.29
C VAL A 65 1.09 -19.16 11.47
N HIS A 66 2.25 -19.74 11.20
CA HIS A 66 3.23 -20.01 12.24
C HIS A 66 4.08 -18.76 12.49
N LEU A 67 3.97 -18.18 13.68
CA LEU A 67 4.66 -16.95 14.08
C LEU A 67 5.47 -17.20 15.36
N GLY A 68 6.80 -17.09 15.29
CA GLY A 68 7.66 -17.14 16.48
C GLY A 68 7.49 -18.38 17.39
N GLY A 69 7.18 -19.55 16.80
CA GLY A 69 6.97 -20.79 17.54
C GLY A 69 5.53 -21.06 17.99
N ARG A 70 4.56 -20.23 17.57
CA ARG A 70 3.13 -20.40 17.87
C ARG A 70 2.30 -20.33 16.59
N ASP A 71 1.19 -21.06 16.56
CA ASP A 71 0.21 -20.96 15.48
C ASP A 71 -0.84 -19.90 15.83
N VAL A 72 -1.01 -18.92 14.94
CA VAL A 72 -1.93 -17.80 15.10
C VAL A 72 -3.00 -17.88 14.00
N GLU A 73 -4.27 -17.62 14.35
CA GLU A 73 -5.36 -17.60 13.37
C GLU A 73 -5.19 -16.43 12.40
N PHE A 74 -5.31 -16.72 11.10
CA PHE A 74 -5.18 -15.77 10.02
C PHE A 74 -6.55 -15.49 9.40
N THR A 75 -6.96 -14.23 9.43
CA THR A 75 -8.21 -13.78 8.80
C THR A 75 -7.93 -13.18 7.41
N PRO A 76 -8.61 -13.66 6.36
CA PRO A 76 -8.53 -13.06 5.03
C PRO A 76 -8.90 -11.57 5.07
N GLY A 77 -8.03 -10.72 4.52
CA GLY A 77 -8.18 -9.25 4.56
C GLY A 77 -7.05 -8.54 5.32
N PHE A 78 -6.28 -9.27 6.12
CA PHE A 78 -5.07 -8.75 6.75
C PHE A 78 -4.08 -8.20 5.71
N ARG A 79 -3.53 -7.01 5.96
CA ARG A 79 -2.48 -6.38 5.14
C ARG A 79 -1.32 -5.94 6.02
N LEU A 80 -0.10 -6.38 5.67
CA LEU A 80 1.14 -5.93 6.29
C LEU A 80 1.85 -4.96 5.35
N VAL A 81 2.14 -3.77 5.85
CA VAL A 81 2.96 -2.77 5.14
C VAL A 81 4.25 -2.57 5.91
N LEU A 82 5.38 -2.75 5.24
CA LEU A 82 6.70 -2.49 5.80
C LEU A 82 7.24 -1.20 5.17
N SER A 83 7.69 -0.28 6.01
CA SER A 83 8.28 0.99 5.59
C SER A 83 9.65 1.17 6.21
N THR A 84 10.60 1.62 5.41
CA THR A 84 11.97 1.96 5.84
C THR A 84 12.31 3.38 5.38
N HIS A 85 13.06 4.10 6.22
CA HIS A 85 13.59 5.42 5.90
C HIS A 85 15.02 5.36 5.34
N LEU A 86 15.58 4.16 5.19
CA LEU A 86 16.91 3.99 4.63
C LEU A 86 16.90 4.39 3.15
N PRO A 87 17.84 5.23 2.69
CA PRO A 87 17.86 5.69 1.30
C PRO A 87 18.26 4.60 0.30
N ASN A 88 18.95 3.56 0.77
CA ASN A 88 19.34 2.40 -0.06
C ASN A 88 19.34 1.13 0.80
N PRO A 89 18.16 0.60 1.18
CA PRO A 89 18.08 -0.59 1.99
C PRO A 89 18.51 -1.80 1.16
N GLN A 90 19.45 -2.59 1.68
CA GLN A 90 19.76 -3.89 1.09
C GLN A 90 18.66 -4.91 1.45
N ILE A 91 17.61 -4.92 0.65
CA ILE A 91 16.50 -5.87 0.81
C ILE A 91 16.96 -7.24 0.31
N SER A 92 16.83 -8.27 1.16
CA SER A 92 17.10 -9.65 0.77
C SER A 92 16.27 -10.05 -0.46
N PRO A 93 16.86 -10.76 -1.45
CA PRO A 93 16.14 -11.23 -2.64
C PRO A 93 14.88 -12.03 -2.29
N PHE A 94 14.89 -12.74 -1.16
CA PHE A 94 13.72 -13.46 -0.65
C PHE A 94 12.55 -12.50 -0.40
N VAL A 95 12.77 -11.44 0.38
CA VAL A 95 11.74 -10.44 0.70
C VAL A 95 11.30 -9.70 -0.56
N ALA A 96 12.24 -9.32 -1.41
CA ALA A 96 11.94 -8.63 -2.68
C ALA A 96 11.09 -9.49 -3.63
N SER A 97 11.24 -10.82 -3.59
CA SER A 97 10.44 -11.74 -4.42
C SER A 97 9.01 -11.98 -3.90
N GLN A 98 8.81 -11.88 -2.58
CA GLN A 98 7.53 -12.18 -1.93
C GLN A 98 6.67 -10.94 -1.69
N THR A 99 7.27 -9.75 -1.78
CA THR A 99 6.61 -8.47 -1.49
C THR A 99 6.56 -7.58 -2.72
N SER A 100 5.66 -6.59 -2.70
CA SER A 100 5.64 -5.53 -3.71
C SER A 100 6.43 -4.34 -3.19
N LEU A 101 7.58 -4.08 -3.81
CA LEU A 101 8.43 -2.94 -3.47
C LEU A 101 7.87 -1.66 -4.12
N VAL A 102 7.71 -0.62 -3.31
CA VAL A 102 7.31 0.71 -3.79
C VAL A 102 8.40 1.70 -3.41
N ASP A 103 9.01 2.33 -4.41
CA ASP A 103 10.02 3.36 -4.22
C ASP A 103 9.38 4.75 -4.18
N PHE A 104 9.45 5.39 -3.01
CA PHE A 104 8.97 6.76 -2.79
C PHE A 104 10.08 7.80 -2.86
N THR A 105 11.29 7.42 -3.29
CA THR A 105 12.43 8.32 -3.39
C THR A 105 12.13 9.43 -4.39
N VAL A 106 12.17 10.67 -3.91
CA VAL A 106 12.03 11.83 -4.79
C VAL A 106 13.27 11.93 -5.67
N SER A 107 13.10 11.70 -6.96
CA SER A 107 14.17 11.93 -7.94
C SER A 107 14.44 13.43 -8.08
N LEU A 108 15.71 13.81 -8.31
CA LEU A 108 16.10 15.22 -8.46
C LEU A 108 15.31 15.92 -9.58
N LYS A 109 15.10 15.24 -10.70
CA LYS A 109 14.23 15.72 -11.79
C LYS A 109 12.77 15.89 -11.36
N GLY A 110 12.24 14.97 -10.57
CA GLY A 110 10.89 15.06 -10.01
C GLY A 110 10.75 16.26 -9.09
N LEU A 111 11.73 16.49 -8.22
CA LEU A 111 11.78 17.66 -7.34
C LEU A 111 11.92 18.96 -8.12
N GLU A 112 12.79 19.02 -9.13
CA GLU A 112 12.92 20.17 -10.03
C GLU A 112 11.57 20.51 -10.68
N HIS A 113 10.85 19.50 -11.17
CA HIS A 113 9.54 19.70 -11.78
C HIS A 113 8.50 20.19 -10.76
N GLN A 114 8.51 19.67 -9.54
CA GLN A 114 7.64 20.11 -8.45
C GLN A 114 7.90 21.57 -8.05
N LEU A 115 9.17 21.94 -7.88
CA LEU A 115 9.58 23.30 -7.56
C LEU A 115 9.27 24.26 -8.72
N LEU A 116 9.49 23.83 -9.97
CA LEU A 116 9.13 24.61 -11.15
C LEU A 116 7.62 24.86 -11.19
N ASN A 117 6.79 23.84 -10.95
CA ASN A 117 5.34 23.99 -10.88
C ASN A 117 4.93 24.98 -9.78
N LEU A 118 5.58 24.95 -8.62
CA LEU A 118 5.32 25.90 -7.54
C LEU A 118 5.67 27.34 -7.97
N VAL A 119 6.84 27.55 -8.56
CA VAL A 119 7.29 28.87 -9.02
C VAL A 119 6.38 29.40 -10.14
N VAL A 120 6.01 28.55 -11.11
CA VAL A 120 5.08 28.92 -12.19
C VAL A 120 3.68 29.23 -11.66
N SER A 121 3.24 28.54 -10.61
CA SER A 121 1.95 28.82 -9.96
C SER A 121 1.90 30.22 -9.36
N ILE A 122 3.03 30.70 -8.82
CA ILE A 122 3.16 32.02 -8.21
C ILE A 122 3.32 33.10 -9.30
N ASP A 123 4.17 32.87 -10.30
CA ASP A 123 4.52 33.86 -11.33
C ASP A 123 3.44 34.01 -12.43
N LYS A 124 2.73 32.92 -12.77
CA LYS A 124 1.72 32.89 -13.86
C LYS A 124 0.38 32.29 -13.44
N SER A 125 -0.17 32.79 -12.33
CA SER A 125 -1.42 32.29 -11.72
C SER A 125 -2.61 32.16 -12.70
N LYS A 126 -2.76 33.02 -13.72
CA LYS A 126 -3.83 32.91 -14.73
C LYS A 126 -3.67 31.70 -15.66
N VAL A 127 -2.47 31.43 -16.16
CA VAL A 127 -2.20 30.33 -17.11
C VAL A 127 -2.21 28.99 -16.38
N HIS A 128 -1.67 28.93 -15.16
CA HIS A 128 -1.70 27.71 -14.35
C HIS A 128 -3.14 27.31 -13.96
N LYS A 129 -4.00 28.29 -13.62
CA LYS A 129 -5.43 28.02 -13.36
C LYS A 129 -6.15 27.45 -14.58
N GLN A 130 -5.85 27.95 -15.78
CA GLN A 130 -6.43 27.40 -17.02
C GLN A 130 -5.95 25.96 -17.28
N LYS A 131 -4.67 25.65 -17.05
CA LYS A 131 -4.16 24.28 -17.21
C LYS A 131 -4.83 23.31 -16.23
N VAL A 132 -4.89 23.65 -14.94
CA VAL A 132 -5.56 22.82 -13.91
C VAL A 132 -7.04 22.63 -14.22
N GLN A 133 -7.72 23.66 -14.73
CA GLN A 133 -9.12 23.56 -15.12
C GLN A 133 -9.32 22.63 -16.32
N VAL A 134 -8.44 22.69 -17.31
CA VAL A 134 -8.48 21.78 -18.48
C VAL A 134 -8.19 20.35 -18.07
N ASP A 135 -7.19 20.11 -17.21
CA ASP A 135 -6.87 18.77 -16.71
C ASP A 135 -8.06 18.16 -15.94
N ALA A 136 -8.73 18.95 -15.09
CA ALA A 136 -9.94 18.52 -14.38
C ALA A 136 -11.10 18.17 -15.33
N VAL A 137 -11.29 18.94 -16.41
CA VAL A 137 -12.30 18.65 -17.43
C VAL A 137 -11.95 17.37 -18.20
N VAL A 138 -10.68 17.16 -18.54
CA VAL A 138 -10.22 15.94 -19.23
C VAL A 138 -10.47 14.70 -18.36
N ASP A 139 -10.19 14.77 -17.06
CA ASP A 139 -10.45 13.68 -16.13
C ASP A 139 -11.95 13.41 -15.96
N GLN A 140 -12.77 14.46 -15.87
CA GLN A 140 -14.22 14.32 -15.87
C GLN A 140 -14.73 13.63 -17.13
N HIS A 141 -14.20 14.00 -18.30
CA HIS A 141 -14.58 13.40 -19.58
C HIS A 141 -14.15 11.93 -19.66
N ARG A 142 -12.96 11.58 -19.16
CA ARG A 142 -12.54 10.18 -19.07
C ARG A 142 -13.48 9.34 -18.22
N ASN A 143 -13.89 9.85 -17.05
CA ASN A 143 -14.82 9.15 -16.17
C ASN A 143 -16.18 8.92 -16.85
N VAL A 144 -16.71 9.92 -17.56
CA VAL A 144 -17.97 9.78 -18.31
C VAL A 144 -17.85 8.75 -19.44
N ILE A 145 -16.71 8.69 -20.13
CA ILE A 145 -16.47 7.68 -21.18
C ILE A 145 -16.43 6.27 -20.58
N GLU A 146 -15.77 6.08 -19.44
CA GLU A 146 -15.77 4.79 -18.74
C GLU A 146 -17.18 4.39 -18.28
N GLU A 147 -17.96 5.34 -17.76
CA GLU A 147 -19.32 5.10 -17.32
C GLU A 147 -20.23 4.70 -18.49
N LEU A 148 -20.12 5.38 -19.64
CA LEU A 148 -20.83 4.99 -20.84
C LEU A 148 -20.42 3.60 -21.33
N ASN A 149 -19.12 3.30 -21.37
CA ASN A 149 -18.63 1.98 -21.77
C ASN A 149 -19.17 0.87 -20.84
N ASN A 150 -19.17 1.11 -19.53
CA ASN A 150 -19.73 0.17 -18.57
C ASN A 150 -21.24 0.01 -18.76
N SER A 151 -21.97 1.08 -19.04
CA SER A 151 -23.42 1.01 -19.31
C SER A 151 -23.75 0.22 -20.59
N LEU A 152 -22.91 0.35 -21.63
CA LEU A 152 -23.02 -0.43 -22.87
C LEU A 152 -22.70 -1.90 -22.60
N LEU A 153 -21.62 -2.19 -21.88
CA LEU A 153 -21.25 -3.54 -21.48
C LEU A 153 -22.39 -4.22 -20.72
N VAL A 154 -22.99 -3.57 -19.71
CA VAL A 154 -24.12 -4.12 -18.95
C VAL A 154 -25.33 -4.42 -19.82
N ARG A 155 -25.64 -3.57 -20.82
CA ARG A 155 -26.75 -3.83 -21.75
C ARG A 155 -26.47 -4.96 -22.74
N LEU A 156 -25.21 -5.13 -23.18
CA LEU A 156 -24.80 -6.17 -24.13
C LEU A 156 -24.55 -7.54 -23.48
N SER A 157 -24.26 -7.57 -22.17
CA SER A 157 -24.06 -8.81 -21.40
C SER A 157 -25.28 -9.20 -20.55
N GLY A 158 -26.35 -8.42 -20.63
CA GLY A 158 -27.66 -8.66 -20.01
C GLY A 158 -28.72 -9.30 -20.92
N GLU A 159 -28.34 -9.78 -22.12
CA GLU A 159 -29.14 -10.68 -22.96
C GLU A 159 -28.46 -12.06 -23.06
#